data_AF-A0AAE8QVX0-F1
#
_entry.id   AF-A0AAE8QVX0-F1
#
_cell.length_a   1.000
_cell.length_b   1.000
_cell.length_c   1.000
_cell.angle_alpha   90.00
_cell.angle_beta   90.00
_cell.angle_gamma   90.00
#
_symmetry.space_group_name_H-M   'P 1'
#
loop_
_entity.id
_entity.type
_entity.pdbx_description
1 polymer ?
#
loop_
_entity_poly.entity_id
_entity_poly.type
_entity_poly.pdbx_seq_one_letter_code
_entity_poly.pdbx_strand_id
1 'polypeptide(L)'
;MFLNFKEMYLVSFKEMKKTAIYIDSGMFSKIHYCNWSHWVRGQENYKENFPEHQENEEIANAIGYFSWHQIYDRCEFRPVVINIARKNKPGEYFSRINKGEPALFSQQAIGKQILDEIITFNNICNSLNELFNYIDPDTENLNCYGSKIREILILACTEVEYLLQNLLVDNNYENINNRYTTKDYVKTLDILKLNKYLTTLSFYPDLENWSPFKEWDPSKPTTSLAWYDSYNAVKHNRGANKHKATLKSAINAVSALHILLEAQYGKEIFNSPMQSDFSSIFKTVQYPTFTVNELQCPLIDSGKLVWNEQINLF
;
A
#
# COMPACT_ATOMS: atom_id res chain seq x y z
N MET A 1 1.77 -1.92 19.66
CA MET A 1 2.21 -0.51 19.70
C MET A 1 3.20 -0.31 18.57
N PHE A 2 3.01 0.65 17.66
CA PHE A 2 3.84 0.83 16.47
C PHE A 2 4.95 1.85 16.66
N LEU A 3 6.15 1.51 16.20
CA LEU A 3 7.26 2.46 16.01
C LEU A 3 7.61 2.56 14.53
N ASN A 4 7.93 3.77 14.06
CA ASN A 4 8.36 4.03 12.70
C ASN A 4 9.86 4.37 12.71
N PHE A 5 10.67 3.43 12.22
CA PHE A 5 12.04 3.68 11.74
C PHE A 5 12.01 3.76 10.23
N LYS A 6 13.10 4.24 9.62
CA LYS A 6 13.26 4.33 8.16
C LYS A 6 13.01 3.06 7.32
N GLU A 7 12.63 1.93 7.93
CA GLU A 7 11.63 0.95 7.48
C GLU A 7 11.64 -0.22 8.49
N MET A 8 11.26 0.02 9.75
CA MET A 8 11.26 -1.03 10.78
C MET A 8 10.05 -0.80 11.69
N TYR A 9 9.08 -1.70 11.63
CA TYR A 9 7.89 -1.66 12.47
C TYR A 9 8.15 -2.44 13.74
N LEU A 10 8.04 -1.76 14.88
CA LEU A 10 8.09 -2.42 16.16
C LEU A 10 6.69 -2.63 16.69
N VAL A 11 6.31 -3.86 17.01
CA VAL A 11 5.03 -4.19 17.67
C VAL A 11 5.34 -4.77 19.04
N SER A 12 4.91 -4.07 20.10
CA SER A 12 5.01 -4.57 21.48
C SER A 12 3.67 -5.02 22.06
N PHE A 13 3.69 -6.17 22.73
CA PHE A 13 2.61 -6.74 23.52
C PHE A 13 3.10 -7.02 24.94
N LYS A 14 2.29 -6.72 25.96
CA LYS A 14 2.63 -6.96 27.37
C LYS A 14 1.62 -7.93 27.96
N GLU A 15 2.06 -9.16 28.19
CA GLU A 15 1.33 -10.15 29.01
C GLU A 15 2.25 -10.61 30.14
N MET A 16 1.74 -10.59 31.37
CA MET A 16 2.30 -11.35 32.49
C MET A 16 3.85 -11.40 32.55
N LYS A 17 4.49 -10.22 32.59
CA LYS A 17 5.97 -9.98 32.70
C LYS A 17 6.80 -10.21 31.41
N LYS A 18 6.22 -10.66 30.30
CA LYS A 18 6.92 -10.82 29.02
C LYS A 18 6.45 -9.77 28.01
N THR A 19 7.39 -9.29 27.22
CA THR A 19 7.18 -8.34 26.13
C THR A 19 7.68 -8.94 24.84
N ALA A 20 6.79 -9.11 23.86
CA ALA A 20 7.20 -9.49 22.51
C ALA A 20 7.51 -8.23 21.72
N ILE A 21 8.52 -8.30 20.85
CA ILE A 21 8.97 -7.21 19.99
C ILE A 21 9.17 -7.79 18.59
N TYR A 22 8.30 -7.43 17.67
CA TYR A 22 8.55 -7.68 16.24
C TYR A 22 9.48 -6.60 15.69
N ILE A 23 10.41 -6.98 14.81
CA ILE A 23 11.29 -6.06 14.10
C ILE A 23 11.21 -6.41 12.63
N ASP A 24 10.70 -5.48 11.82
CA ASP A 24 10.67 -5.64 10.37
C ASP A 24 12.00 -5.20 9.73
N SER A 25 12.82 -6.14 9.29
CA SER A 25 14.07 -5.87 8.58
C SER A 25 14.05 -6.46 7.16
N GLY A 26 12.86 -6.54 6.54
CA GLY A 26 12.65 -7.17 5.25
C GLY A 26 12.85 -8.68 5.29
N MET A 27 13.92 -9.20 4.68
CA MET A 27 14.15 -10.66 4.60
C MET A 27 14.43 -11.33 5.96
N PHE A 28 14.88 -10.56 6.96
CA PHE A 28 15.30 -11.10 8.26
C PHE A 28 14.39 -10.71 9.42
N SER A 29 13.16 -10.27 9.13
CA SER A 29 12.20 -9.83 10.14
C SER A 29 11.93 -10.93 11.19
N LYS A 30 11.98 -10.56 12.47
CA LYS A 30 11.98 -11.51 13.59
C LYS A 30 11.17 -11.00 14.77
N ILE A 31 10.66 -11.96 15.56
CA ILE A 31 10.01 -11.71 16.84
C ILE A 31 10.98 -12.05 17.96
N HIS A 32 11.18 -11.11 18.87
CA HIS A 32 12.02 -11.21 20.04
C HIS A 32 11.15 -11.19 21.30
N TYR A 33 11.48 -12.05 22.26
CA TYR A 33 10.79 -12.10 23.55
C TYR A 33 11.71 -11.55 24.63
N CYS A 34 11.31 -10.43 25.21
CA CYS A 34 12.01 -9.73 26.27
C CYS A 34 11.27 -9.89 27.60
N ASN A 35 12.00 -9.91 28.71
CA ASN A 35 11.42 -9.96 30.04
C ASN A 35 11.42 -8.55 30.66
N TRP A 36 10.27 -8.09 31.13
CA TRP A 36 10.12 -6.75 31.72
C TRP A 36 11.01 -6.55 32.95
N SER A 37 11.30 -7.62 33.69
CA SER A 37 12.24 -7.56 34.83
C SER A 37 13.67 -7.14 34.45
N HIS A 38 14.05 -7.25 33.18
CA HIS A 38 15.34 -6.77 32.71
C HIS A 38 15.33 -5.26 32.51
N TRP A 39 14.20 -4.68 32.06
CA TRP A 39 14.01 -3.23 32.00
C TRP A 39 14.03 -2.62 33.40
N VAL A 40 13.28 -3.18 34.35
CA VAL A 40 13.23 -2.68 35.74
C VAL A 40 14.63 -2.63 36.39
N ARG A 41 15.51 -3.58 36.05
CA ARG A 41 16.91 -3.60 36.52
C ARG A 41 17.82 -2.62 35.77
N GLY A 42 17.53 -2.31 34.51
CA GLY A 42 18.40 -1.52 33.64
C GLY A 42 17.98 -0.05 33.46
N GLN A 43 16.77 0.33 33.88
CA GLN A 43 16.19 1.66 33.63
C GLN A 43 17.01 2.81 34.22
N GLU A 44 17.68 2.59 35.36
CA GLU A 44 18.53 3.60 36.00
C GLU A 44 19.78 3.87 35.15
N ASN A 45 20.39 2.82 34.59
CA ASN A 45 21.57 2.91 33.72
C ASN A 45 21.23 3.37 32.28
N TYR A 46 19.97 3.24 31.85
CA TYR A 46 19.53 3.62 30.51
C TYR A 46 19.49 5.15 30.32
N LYS A 47 19.12 5.91 31.37
CA LYS A 47 19.01 7.38 31.28
C LYS A 47 20.34 8.09 31.01
N GLU A 48 21.48 7.41 31.19
CA GLU A 48 22.81 8.00 31.09
C GLU A 48 23.49 7.79 29.72
N ASN A 49 23.01 6.87 28.87
CA ASN A 49 23.81 6.34 27.75
C ASN A 49 23.12 6.29 26.38
N PHE A 50 21.84 6.67 26.26
CA PHE A 50 21.06 6.46 25.02
C PHE A 50 20.39 7.76 24.53
N PRO A 51 20.24 7.94 23.20
CA PRO A 51 19.71 9.17 22.62
C PRO A 51 18.27 9.44 23.07
N GLU A 52 17.98 10.72 23.35
CA GLU A 52 16.66 11.19 23.78
C GLU A 52 15.55 10.76 22.80
N HIS A 53 14.48 10.17 23.33
CA HIS A 53 13.24 9.91 22.58
C HIS A 53 12.31 11.13 22.69
N GLN A 54 11.52 11.42 21.66
CA GLN A 54 10.65 12.61 21.63
C GLN A 54 9.50 12.55 22.64
N GLU A 55 9.07 11.36 23.09
CA GLU A 55 8.05 11.19 24.11
C GLU A 55 8.60 10.45 25.33
N ASN A 56 8.48 11.08 26.49
CA ASN A 56 9.02 10.66 27.78
C ASN A 56 8.20 9.51 28.40
N GLU A 57 7.92 8.46 27.62
CA GLU A 57 7.18 7.28 28.08
C GLU A 57 8.12 6.14 28.50
N GLU A 58 7.90 5.56 29.67
CA GLU A 58 8.61 4.38 30.18
C GLU A 58 8.67 3.24 29.14
N ILE A 59 7.62 3.10 28.33
CA ILE A 59 7.52 2.06 27.30
C ILE A 59 8.49 2.34 26.13
N ALA A 60 8.62 3.59 25.69
CA ALA A 60 9.59 3.97 24.67
C ALA A 60 11.02 3.65 25.12
N ASN A 61 11.35 4.04 26.36
CA ASN A 61 12.65 3.75 26.96
C ASN A 61 12.90 2.23 27.11
N ALA A 62 11.89 1.47 27.53
CA ALA A 62 12.00 0.02 27.64
C ALA A 62 12.24 -0.65 26.28
N ILE A 63 11.53 -0.21 25.24
CA ILE A 63 11.74 -0.71 23.87
C ILE A 63 13.16 -0.39 23.40
N GLY A 64 13.61 0.85 23.56
CA GLY A 64 14.99 1.24 23.25
C GLY A 64 16.00 0.36 24.01
N TYR A 65 15.84 0.20 25.32
CA TYR A 65 16.70 -0.68 26.12
C TYR A 65 16.75 -2.11 25.58
N PHE A 66 15.60 -2.71 25.25
CA PHE A 66 15.55 -4.06 24.71
C PHE A 66 16.25 -4.16 23.36
N SER A 67 16.01 -3.21 22.46
CA SER A 67 16.66 -3.17 21.16
C SER A 67 18.18 -3.05 21.27
N TRP A 68 18.69 -2.26 22.22
CA TRP A 68 20.11 -2.00 22.39
C TRP A 68 20.87 -3.02 23.26
N HIS A 69 20.21 -3.76 24.14
CA HIS A 69 20.90 -4.69 25.07
C HIS A 69 20.55 -6.16 24.89
N GLN A 70 19.33 -6.47 24.40
CA GLN A 70 18.88 -7.86 24.27
C GLN A 70 18.86 -8.33 22.82
N ILE A 71 18.79 -7.37 21.90
CA ILE A 71 18.64 -7.64 20.46
C ILE A 71 19.91 -7.22 19.70
N TYR A 72 20.86 -6.52 20.33
CA TYR A 72 22.07 -5.94 19.74
C TYR A 72 22.90 -6.91 18.90
N ASP A 73 23.21 -8.11 19.41
CA ASP A 73 23.99 -9.11 18.65
C ASP A 73 23.25 -9.65 17.41
N ARG A 74 21.98 -9.26 17.22
CA ARG A 74 21.08 -9.78 16.18
C ARG A 74 20.36 -8.71 15.38
N CYS A 75 20.59 -7.42 15.65
CA CYS A 75 20.04 -6.30 14.89
C CYS A 75 21.21 -5.44 14.40
N GLU A 76 21.42 -5.36 13.08
CA GLU A 76 22.48 -4.55 12.46
C GLU A 76 22.32 -3.05 12.73
N PHE A 77 21.15 -2.64 13.20
CA PHE A 77 20.79 -1.25 13.42
C PHE A 77 20.68 -0.95 14.92
N ARG A 78 20.98 0.30 15.28
CA ARG A 78 20.83 0.87 16.62
C ARG A 78 19.54 1.70 16.69
N PRO A 79 18.35 1.08 16.88
CA PRO A 79 17.09 1.77 16.72
C PRO A 79 16.81 2.72 17.90
N VAL A 80 16.38 3.93 17.58
CA VAL A 80 15.85 4.98 18.47
C VAL A 80 14.35 5.21 18.27
N VAL A 81 13.52 4.91 19.27
CA VAL A 81 12.05 5.11 19.19
C VAL A 81 11.70 6.56 18.77
N ILE A 82 11.02 6.71 17.62
CA ILE A 82 10.67 8.05 17.05
C ILE A 82 9.23 8.44 17.38
N ASN A 83 8.28 7.51 17.27
CA ASN A 83 6.85 7.77 17.50
C ASN A 83 6.18 6.49 17.98
N ILE A 84 5.18 6.60 18.85
CA ILE A 84 4.58 5.47 19.55
C ILE A 84 3.06 5.61 19.61
N ALA A 85 2.32 4.51 19.41
CA ALA A 85 0.86 4.52 19.54
C ALA A 85 0.35 3.25 20.22
N ARG A 86 -0.51 3.41 21.23
CA ARG A 86 -1.21 2.30 21.89
C ARG A 86 -2.41 1.88 21.04
N LYS A 87 -2.56 0.57 20.84
CA LYS A 87 -3.67 -0.04 20.09
C LYS A 87 -4.42 -0.98 21.03
N ASN A 88 -5.72 -0.72 21.21
CA ASN A 88 -6.55 -1.49 22.15
C ASN A 88 -7.14 -2.75 21.51
N LYS A 89 -7.15 -2.82 20.18
CA LYS A 89 -7.73 -3.89 19.39
C LYS A 89 -6.69 -4.44 18.39
N PRO A 90 -5.62 -5.09 18.87
CA PRO A 90 -4.67 -5.75 17.99
C PRO A 90 -5.32 -6.96 17.30
N GLY A 91 -4.90 -7.25 16.07
CA GLY A 91 -5.41 -8.31 15.22
C GLY A 91 -6.57 -7.86 14.31
N GLU A 92 -7.13 -6.67 14.54
CA GLU A 92 -8.16 -6.07 13.67
C GLU A 92 -7.53 -5.45 12.41
N TYR A 93 -8.11 -5.70 11.24
CA TYR A 93 -7.70 -5.09 9.97
C TYR A 93 -8.91 -4.75 9.10
N PHE A 94 -8.76 -3.73 8.24
CA PHE A 94 -9.77 -3.39 7.25
C PHE A 94 -9.56 -4.18 5.96
N SER A 95 -10.66 -4.58 5.32
CA SER A 95 -10.60 -5.22 4.00
C SER A 95 -10.02 -4.28 2.96
N ARG A 96 -9.16 -4.79 2.06
CA ARG A 96 -8.63 -4.03 0.91
C ARG A 96 -7.92 -2.73 1.31
N ILE A 97 -7.30 -2.71 2.47
CA ILE A 97 -6.51 -1.57 2.94
C ILE A 97 -5.22 -2.12 3.55
N ASN A 98 -4.11 -1.97 2.82
CA ASN A 98 -2.78 -2.29 3.30
C ASN A 98 -1.88 -1.06 3.22
N LYS A 99 -1.50 -0.55 4.38
CA LYS A 99 -0.67 0.64 4.58
C LYS A 99 0.81 0.29 4.78
N GLY A 100 1.20 -0.94 4.42
CA GLY A 100 2.51 -1.52 4.69
C GLY A 100 2.54 -2.30 6.00
N GLU A 101 1.39 -2.75 6.52
CA GLU A 101 1.37 -3.57 7.73
C GLU A 101 2.01 -4.95 7.50
N PRO A 102 2.86 -5.43 8.42
CA PRO A 102 3.60 -6.66 8.24
C PRO A 102 2.67 -7.88 8.24
N ALA A 103 2.95 -8.81 7.33
CA ALA A 103 2.22 -10.07 7.15
C ALA A 103 0.71 -9.94 6.85
N LEU A 104 0.19 -8.72 6.61
CA LEU A 104 -1.21 -8.50 6.29
C LEU A 104 -1.56 -9.01 4.89
N PHE A 105 -0.63 -8.91 3.93
CA PHE A 105 -0.80 -9.50 2.59
C PHE A 105 -1.18 -10.98 2.67
N SER A 106 -0.44 -11.79 3.44
CA SER A 106 -0.70 -13.23 3.57
C SER A 106 -2.07 -13.54 4.16
N GLN A 107 -2.64 -12.64 4.97
CA GLN A 107 -4.00 -12.77 5.50
C GLN A 107 -5.05 -12.46 4.42
N GLN A 108 -4.84 -11.38 3.66
CA GLN A 108 -5.79 -10.92 2.64
C GLN A 108 -5.72 -11.77 1.36
N ALA A 109 -4.54 -12.31 1.00
CA ALA A 109 -4.24 -12.98 -0.27
C ALA A 109 -4.98 -14.32 -0.50
N ILE A 110 -5.75 -14.84 0.47
CA ILE A 110 -6.38 -16.16 0.41
C ILE A 110 -7.80 -16.05 -0.17
N GLY A 111 -7.93 -15.51 -1.38
CA GLY A 111 -9.24 -15.29 -2.01
C GLY A 111 -9.27 -15.52 -3.52
N LYS A 112 -10.30 -16.23 -4.00
CA LYS A 112 -10.58 -16.40 -5.45
C LYS A 112 -10.69 -15.04 -6.18
N GLN A 113 -11.19 -14.03 -5.48
CA GLN A 113 -11.38 -12.68 -6.02
C GLN A 113 -10.06 -11.98 -6.36
N ILE A 114 -9.07 -12.03 -5.47
CA ILE A 114 -7.76 -11.42 -5.70
C ILE A 114 -7.06 -12.07 -6.90
N LEU A 115 -7.19 -13.40 -7.04
CA LEU A 115 -6.64 -14.11 -8.20
C LEU A 115 -7.25 -13.62 -9.52
N ASP A 116 -8.57 -13.40 -9.55
CA ASP A 116 -9.27 -12.87 -10.73
C ASP A 116 -8.83 -11.43 -11.07
N GLU A 117 -8.68 -10.58 -10.06
CA GLU A 117 -8.20 -9.20 -10.19
C GLU A 117 -6.74 -9.17 -10.73
N ILE A 118 -5.87 -10.02 -10.19
CA ILE A 118 -4.46 -10.13 -10.65
C ILE A 118 -4.39 -10.67 -12.09
N ILE A 119 -5.19 -11.69 -12.43
CA ILE A 119 -5.25 -12.23 -13.80
C ILE A 119 -5.71 -11.15 -14.78
N THR A 120 -6.75 -10.40 -14.41
CA THR A 120 -7.28 -9.29 -15.22
C THR A 120 -6.22 -8.21 -15.42
N PHE A 121 -5.54 -7.78 -14.35
CA PHE A 121 -4.43 -6.85 -14.41
C PHE A 121 -3.29 -7.35 -15.32
N ASN A 122 -2.91 -8.63 -15.23
CA ASN A 122 -1.87 -9.20 -16.09
C ASN A 122 -2.27 -9.17 -17.57
N ASN A 123 -3.52 -9.51 -17.89
CA ASN A 123 -4.03 -9.45 -19.27
C ASN A 123 -3.99 -8.02 -19.85
N ILE A 124 -4.30 -7.02 -19.02
CA ILE A 124 -4.22 -5.60 -19.40
C ILE A 124 -2.75 -5.19 -19.61
N CYS A 125 -1.84 -5.59 -18.71
CA CYS A 125 -0.40 -5.35 -18.85
C CYS A 125 0.18 -6.00 -20.11
N ASN A 126 -0.20 -7.24 -20.40
CA ASN A 126 0.22 -7.95 -21.62
C ASN A 126 -0.26 -7.22 -22.88
N SER A 127 -1.49 -6.72 -22.88
CA SER A 127 -2.01 -5.91 -23.99
C SER A 127 -1.25 -4.59 -24.18
N LEU A 128 -0.82 -3.96 -23.08
CA LEU A 128 -0.02 -2.73 -23.14
C LEU A 128 1.41 -3.01 -23.61
N ASN A 129 2.05 -4.08 -23.12
CA ASN A 129 3.35 -4.53 -23.62
C ASN A 129 3.31 -4.90 -25.11
N GLU A 130 2.25 -5.58 -25.55
CA GLU A 130 2.06 -5.90 -26.96
C GLU A 130 1.98 -4.62 -27.80
N LEU A 131 1.25 -3.61 -27.33
CA LEU A 131 1.16 -2.31 -27.98
C LEU A 131 2.54 -1.63 -28.10
N PHE A 132 3.40 -1.76 -27.10
CA PHE A 132 4.75 -1.20 -27.13
C PHE A 132 5.64 -1.76 -28.26
N ASN A 133 5.31 -2.93 -28.82
CA ASN A 133 6.01 -3.45 -30.01
C ASN A 133 5.70 -2.66 -31.30
N TYR A 134 4.64 -1.85 -31.29
CA TYR A 134 4.18 -1.07 -32.45
C TYR A 134 4.34 0.44 -32.26
N ILE A 135 4.31 0.90 -31.01
CA ILE A 135 4.49 2.31 -30.64
C ILE A 135 5.46 2.34 -29.48
N ASP A 136 6.67 2.86 -29.71
CA ASP A 136 7.66 2.98 -28.67
C ASP A 136 7.14 3.86 -27.52
N PRO A 137 7.26 3.43 -26.26
CA PRO A 137 6.89 4.24 -25.11
C PRO A 137 7.94 5.31 -24.84
N ASP A 138 7.91 6.35 -25.66
CA ASP A 138 8.72 7.55 -25.53
C ASP A 138 7.84 8.80 -25.35
N THR A 139 8.49 9.93 -25.05
CA THR A 139 7.80 11.20 -24.78
C THR A 139 7.07 11.76 -26.01
N GLU A 140 7.58 11.53 -27.22
CA GLU A 140 6.99 12.01 -28.47
C GLU A 140 5.71 11.24 -28.81
N ASN A 141 5.66 9.95 -28.47
CA ASN A 141 4.57 9.03 -28.73
C ASN A 141 3.47 9.04 -27.66
N LEU A 142 3.66 9.71 -26.52
CA LEU A 142 2.66 9.78 -25.44
C LEU A 142 1.28 10.30 -25.88
N ASN A 143 1.25 11.15 -26.91
CA ASN A 143 0.01 11.70 -27.45
C ASN A 143 -0.59 10.86 -28.61
N CYS A 144 0.09 9.79 -29.04
CA CYS A 144 -0.46 8.86 -30.00
C CYS A 144 -1.76 8.26 -29.46
N TYR A 145 -2.74 8.09 -30.35
CA TYR A 145 -4.05 7.53 -30.02
C TYR A 145 -4.46 6.52 -31.10
N GLY A 146 -5.28 5.55 -30.71
CA GLY A 146 -5.69 4.49 -31.62
C GLY A 146 -6.73 3.58 -30.98
N SER A 147 -7.31 2.69 -31.79
CA SER A 147 -8.35 1.77 -31.33
C SER A 147 -7.84 0.85 -30.21
N LYS A 148 -6.62 0.32 -30.32
CA LYS A 148 -6.02 -0.54 -29.29
C LYS A 148 -5.71 0.23 -27.99
N ILE A 149 -5.19 1.45 -28.10
CA ILE A 149 -4.98 2.33 -26.93
C ILE A 149 -6.31 2.60 -26.21
N ARG A 150 -7.37 2.90 -26.96
CA ARG A 150 -8.72 3.10 -26.41
C ARG A 150 -9.23 1.85 -25.72
N GLU A 151 -9.06 0.67 -26.31
CA GLU A 151 -9.46 -0.60 -25.71
C GLU A 151 -8.78 -0.80 -24.35
N ILE A 152 -7.46 -0.66 -24.29
CA ILE A 152 -6.68 -0.76 -23.05
C ILE A 152 -7.16 0.28 -22.02
N LEU A 153 -7.36 1.54 -22.44
CA LEU A 153 -7.85 2.60 -21.57
C LEU A 153 -9.23 2.27 -20.98
N ILE A 154 -10.18 1.77 -21.79
CA ILE A 154 -11.51 1.39 -21.31
C ILE A 154 -11.40 0.26 -20.28
N LEU A 155 -10.68 -0.82 -20.61
CA LEU A 155 -10.53 -1.99 -19.73
C LEU A 155 -9.86 -1.61 -18.40
N ALA A 156 -8.77 -0.83 -18.48
CA ALA A 156 -8.05 -0.39 -17.29
C ALA A 156 -8.93 0.49 -16.39
N CYS A 157 -9.64 1.47 -16.96
CA CYS A 157 -10.51 2.34 -16.16
C CYS A 157 -11.70 1.59 -15.55
N THR A 158 -12.30 0.63 -16.25
CA THR A 158 -13.39 -0.18 -15.67
C THR A 158 -12.90 -1.04 -14.51
N GLU A 159 -11.69 -1.57 -14.61
CA GLU A 159 -11.07 -2.34 -13.52
C GLU A 159 -10.71 -1.42 -12.33
N VAL A 160 -10.28 -0.17 -12.60
CA VAL A 160 -10.07 0.82 -11.53
C VAL A 160 -11.38 1.10 -10.79
N GLU A 161 -12.47 1.33 -11.52
CA GLU A 161 -13.80 1.53 -10.95
C GLU A 161 -14.24 0.32 -10.10
N TYR A 162 -13.99 -0.90 -10.59
CA TYR A 162 -14.28 -2.15 -9.88
C TYR A 162 -13.51 -2.25 -8.55
N LEU A 163 -12.19 -2.05 -8.56
CA LEU A 163 -11.35 -2.12 -7.36
C LEU A 163 -11.74 -1.05 -6.33
N LEU A 164 -12.02 0.18 -6.77
CA LEU A 164 -12.46 1.28 -5.90
C LEU A 164 -13.84 0.98 -5.29
N GLN A 165 -14.76 0.45 -6.08
CA GLN A 165 -16.08 0.05 -5.61
C GLN A 165 -15.98 -1.06 -4.56
N ASN A 166 -15.21 -2.11 -4.81
CA ASN A 166 -15.09 -3.23 -3.88
C ASN A 166 -14.46 -2.81 -2.55
N LEU A 167 -13.48 -1.90 -2.56
CA LEU A 167 -12.95 -1.32 -1.32
C LEU A 167 -14.07 -0.69 -0.49
N LEU A 168 -14.95 0.10 -1.12
CA LEU A 168 -16.06 0.74 -0.42
C LEU A 168 -17.09 -0.28 0.08
N VAL A 169 -17.46 -1.25 -0.76
CA VAL A 169 -18.43 -2.31 -0.43
C VAL A 169 -17.94 -3.16 0.74
N ASP A 170 -16.70 -3.65 0.65
CA ASP A 170 -16.11 -4.55 1.66
C ASP A 170 -15.83 -3.84 2.99
N ASN A 171 -16.03 -2.53 3.04
CA ASN A 171 -15.92 -1.70 4.23
C ASN A 171 -17.26 -1.06 4.64
N ASN A 172 -18.39 -1.60 4.18
CA ASN A 172 -19.76 -1.16 4.52
C ASN A 172 -20.08 0.31 4.20
N TYR A 173 -19.47 0.88 3.17
CA TYR A 173 -19.88 2.20 2.71
C TYR A 173 -21.31 2.18 2.16
N GLU A 174 -22.23 2.87 2.83
CA GLU A 174 -23.60 3.04 2.35
C GLU A 174 -23.67 4.08 1.22
N ASN A 175 -24.19 3.69 0.06
CA ASN A 175 -24.44 4.62 -1.03
C ASN A 175 -25.93 5.00 -1.12
N ILE A 176 -26.20 6.30 -1.23
CA ILE A 176 -27.56 6.87 -1.16
C ILE A 176 -28.49 6.36 -2.29
N ASN A 177 -27.93 5.92 -3.43
CA ASN A 177 -28.70 5.58 -4.63
C ASN A 177 -28.39 4.21 -5.23
N ASN A 178 -27.79 3.29 -4.45
CA ASN A 178 -27.37 1.96 -4.93
C ASN A 178 -26.50 1.99 -6.21
N ARG A 179 -25.81 3.12 -6.45
CA ARG A 179 -24.84 3.33 -7.54
C ARG A 179 -23.65 4.07 -6.99
N TYR A 180 -22.47 3.52 -7.22
CA TYR A 180 -21.22 4.18 -6.89
C TYR A 180 -20.84 5.17 -7.99
N THR A 181 -20.34 6.31 -7.58
CA THR A 181 -19.92 7.39 -8.47
C THR A 181 -18.52 7.83 -8.13
N THR A 182 -17.93 8.68 -8.97
CA THR A 182 -16.61 9.28 -8.69
C THR A 182 -16.57 10.07 -7.39
N LYS A 183 -17.71 10.60 -6.92
CA LYS A 183 -17.83 11.26 -5.61
C LYS A 183 -17.67 10.29 -4.43
N ASP A 184 -17.98 9.02 -4.64
CA ASP A 184 -17.76 7.97 -3.65
C ASP A 184 -16.32 7.46 -3.75
N TYR A 185 -15.85 7.19 -4.97
CA TYR A 185 -14.50 6.69 -5.23
C TYR A 185 -13.41 7.61 -4.69
N VAL A 186 -13.55 8.93 -4.83
CA VAL A 186 -12.53 9.88 -4.36
C VAL A 186 -12.33 9.85 -2.84
N LYS A 187 -13.26 9.28 -2.06
CA LYS A 187 -13.07 9.10 -0.61
C LYS A 187 -11.95 8.11 -0.28
N THR A 188 -11.63 7.20 -1.20
CA THR A 188 -10.50 6.27 -1.06
C THR A 188 -9.14 6.97 -1.12
N LEU A 189 -9.08 8.19 -1.69
CA LEU A 189 -7.86 8.96 -1.86
C LEU A 189 -7.11 9.16 -0.55
N ASP A 190 -7.80 9.66 0.48
CA ASP A 190 -7.17 9.94 1.78
C ASP A 190 -6.95 8.66 2.60
N ILE A 191 -7.82 7.66 2.45
CA ILE A 191 -7.72 6.36 3.14
C ILE A 191 -6.42 5.64 2.75
N LEU A 192 -6.12 5.61 1.45
CA LEU A 192 -4.97 4.92 0.89
C LEU A 192 -3.80 5.86 0.54
N LYS A 193 -3.97 7.17 0.69
CA LYS A 193 -3.01 8.22 0.27
C LYS A 193 -2.55 8.05 -1.18
N LEU A 194 -3.49 7.77 -2.09
CA LEU A 194 -3.20 7.37 -3.48
C LEU A 194 -2.36 8.41 -4.25
N ASN A 195 -2.54 9.70 -3.95
CA ASN A 195 -1.77 10.79 -4.56
C ASN A 195 -0.29 10.84 -4.15
N LYS A 196 0.16 9.98 -3.23
CA LYS A 196 1.57 9.90 -2.80
C LYS A 196 2.36 8.80 -3.48
N TYR A 197 1.71 7.92 -4.23
CA TYR A 197 2.38 6.90 -5.02
C TYR A 197 3.07 7.49 -6.25
N LEU A 198 4.25 6.95 -6.55
CA LEU A 198 4.99 7.22 -7.78
C LEU A 198 5.50 5.89 -8.35
N THR A 199 5.25 5.64 -9.61
CA THR A 199 5.70 4.44 -10.31
C THR A 199 6.55 4.79 -11.52
N THR A 200 7.30 3.82 -12.03
CA THR A 200 8.02 3.88 -13.30
C THR A 200 7.72 2.61 -14.10
N LEU A 201 7.88 2.66 -15.43
CA LEU A 201 7.85 1.44 -16.25
C LEU A 201 9.20 0.72 -16.10
N SER A 202 9.17 -0.54 -15.69
CA SER A 202 10.37 -1.30 -15.33
C SER A 202 11.38 -1.42 -16.46
N PHE A 203 10.91 -1.52 -17.71
CA PHE A 203 11.76 -1.64 -18.90
C PHE A 203 11.97 -0.32 -19.66
N TYR A 204 11.37 0.78 -19.19
CA TYR A 204 11.48 2.10 -19.79
C TYR A 204 11.73 3.17 -18.71
N PRO A 205 12.84 3.04 -17.95
CA PRO A 205 13.12 3.88 -16.79
C PRO A 205 13.40 5.36 -17.15
N ASP A 206 13.79 5.63 -18.39
CA ASP A 206 14.05 6.98 -18.89
C ASP A 206 12.78 7.76 -19.26
N LEU A 207 11.64 7.07 -19.34
CA LEU A 207 10.33 7.71 -19.51
C LEU A 207 9.90 8.38 -18.19
N GLU A 208 8.97 9.35 -18.27
CA GLU A 208 8.47 10.03 -17.08
C GLU A 208 7.92 9.06 -16.02
N ASN A 209 8.01 9.46 -14.74
CA ASN A 209 7.35 8.74 -13.66
C ASN A 209 5.84 8.97 -13.69
N TRP A 210 5.08 7.99 -13.22
CA TRP A 210 3.63 7.98 -13.25
C TRP A 210 3.05 8.14 -11.86
N SER A 211 2.22 9.17 -11.68
CA SER A 211 1.51 9.46 -10.44
C SER A 211 0.02 9.70 -10.77
N PRO A 212 -0.73 8.65 -11.15
CA PRO A 212 -2.04 8.79 -11.79
C PRO A 212 -3.10 9.42 -10.89
N PHE A 213 -2.93 9.37 -9.56
CA PHE A 213 -3.85 9.97 -8.60
C PHE A 213 -3.38 11.32 -8.04
N LYS A 214 -2.24 11.86 -8.50
CA LYS A 214 -1.61 13.06 -7.93
C LYS A 214 -2.54 14.27 -7.87
N GLU A 215 -3.28 14.49 -8.95
CA GLU A 215 -4.18 15.63 -9.13
C GLU A 215 -5.64 15.29 -8.79
N TRP A 216 -5.92 14.15 -8.12
CA TRP A 216 -7.30 13.77 -7.83
C TRP A 216 -7.93 14.74 -6.81
N ASP A 217 -8.89 15.54 -7.27
CA ASP A 217 -9.54 16.59 -6.47
C ASP A 217 -10.98 16.16 -6.11
N PRO A 218 -11.32 16.04 -4.80
CA PRO A 218 -12.68 15.73 -4.34
C PRO A 218 -13.77 16.70 -4.83
N SER A 219 -13.42 17.95 -5.15
CA SER A 219 -14.37 18.93 -5.70
C SER A 219 -14.73 18.66 -7.17
N LYS A 220 -13.84 17.97 -7.90
CA LYS A 220 -13.96 17.64 -9.33
C LYS A 220 -13.49 16.20 -9.58
N PRO A 221 -14.10 15.19 -8.96
CA PRO A 221 -13.50 13.86 -8.85
C PRO A 221 -13.43 13.12 -10.20
N THR A 222 -14.26 13.49 -11.17
CA THR A 222 -14.22 12.93 -12.53
C THR A 222 -13.16 13.64 -13.39
N THR A 223 -13.16 14.98 -13.40
CA THR A 223 -12.42 15.77 -14.40
C THR A 223 -11.01 16.17 -13.96
N SER A 224 -10.71 16.07 -12.66
CA SER A 224 -9.38 16.35 -12.12
C SER A 224 -8.33 15.29 -12.52
N LEU A 225 -8.78 14.07 -12.81
CA LEU A 225 -7.94 13.01 -13.37
C LEU A 225 -8.01 13.00 -14.89
N ALA A 226 -7.00 13.54 -15.56
CA ALA A 226 -6.99 13.70 -17.02
C ALA A 226 -7.20 12.38 -17.80
N TRP A 227 -6.60 11.27 -17.33
CA TRP A 227 -6.75 9.95 -17.95
C TRP A 227 -8.17 9.39 -17.79
N TYR A 228 -8.80 9.64 -16.64
CA TYR A 228 -10.16 9.21 -16.34
C TYR A 228 -11.21 10.09 -17.03
N ASP A 229 -10.99 11.40 -17.13
CA ASP A 229 -11.81 12.29 -17.96
C ASP A 229 -11.77 11.89 -19.43
N SER A 230 -10.57 11.56 -19.94
CA SER A 230 -10.38 11.04 -21.29
C SER A 230 -11.16 9.76 -21.52
N TYR A 231 -11.11 8.81 -20.57
CA TYR A 231 -11.92 7.59 -20.57
C TYR A 231 -13.42 7.92 -20.65
N ASN A 232 -13.94 8.80 -19.79
CA ASN A 232 -15.35 9.17 -19.80
C ASN A 232 -15.76 9.79 -21.15
N ALA A 233 -14.93 10.66 -21.71
CA ALA A 233 -15.19 11.28 -23.00
C ALA A 233 -15.29 10.27 -24.15
N VAL A 234 -14.41 9.25 -24.18
CA VAL A 234 -14.42 8.20 -25.22
C VAL A 234 -15.43 7.08 -24.97
N LYS A 235 -15.88 6.91 -23.72
CA LYS A 235 -16.99 6.02 -23.33
C LYS A 235 -18.32 6.58 -23.82
N HIS A 236 -18.58 7.87 -23.60
CA HIS A 236 -19.85 8.50 -23.96
C HIS A 236 -19.94 8.97 -25.41
N ASN A 237 -18.85 9.42 -26.04
CA ASN A 237 -18.86 9.88 -27.43
C ASN A 237 -17.54 9.57 -28.16
N ARG A 238 -17.35 8.30 -28.53
CA ARG A 238 -16.13 7.85 -29.22
C ARG A 238 -15.87 8.55 -30.55
N GLY A 239 -16.93 8.92 -31.28
CA GLY A 239 -16.81 9.49 -32.63
C GLY A 239 -16.09 10.83 -32.64
N ALA A 240 -16.44 11.70 -31.69
CA ALA A 240 -15.80 13.01 -31.53
C ALA A 240 -14.50 12.94 -30.73
N ASN A 241 -14.39 12.02 -29.76
CA ASN A 241 -13.33 12.07 -28.74
C ASN A 241 -12.21 11.05 -28.92
N LYS A 242 -12.14 10.27 -30.02
CA LYS A 242 -11.11 9.22 -30.20
C LYS A 242 -9.67 9.67 -29.91
N HIS A 243 -9.35 10.94 -30.21
CA HIS A 243 -8.04 11.55 -30.00
C HIS A 243 -7.66 11.70 -28.52
N LYS A 244 -8.64 11.66 -27.60
CA LYS A 244 -8.40 11.71 -26.14
C LYS A 244 -7.91 10.38 -25.56
N ALA A 245 -8.13 9.26 -26.25
CA ALA A 245 -7.59 7.96 -25.84
C ALA A 245 -6.11 7.85 -26.23
N THR A 246 -5.26 8.64 -25.55
CA THR A 246 -3.82 8.70 -25.79
C THR A 246 -3.06 7.61 -25.05
N LEU A 247 -1.84 7.31 -25.52
CA LEU A 247 -0.93 6.38 -24.88
C LEU A 247 -0.67 6.79 -23.42
N LYS A 248 -0.48 8.09 -23.16
CA LYS A 248 -0.34 8.65 -21.81
C LYS A 248 -1.53 8.33 -20.90
N SER A 249 -2.76 8.45 -21.41
CA SER A 249 -3.96 8.11 -20.65
C SER A 249 -4.03 6.62 -20.35
N ALA A 250 -3.68 5.77 -21.30
CA ALA A 250 -3.63 4.32 -21.10
C ALA A 250 -2.58 3.93 -20.05
N ILE A 251 -1.34 4.42 -20.15
CA ILE A 251 -0.27 4.11 -19.18
C ILE A 251 -0.66 4.60 -17.78
N ASN A 252 -1.24 5.80 -17.64
CA ASN A 252 -1.75 6.27 -16.35
C ASN A 252 -2.85 5.36 -15.78
N ALA A 253 -3.79 4.91 -16.61
CA ALA A 253 -4.87 4.02 -16.16
C ALA A 253 -4.34 2.65 -15.70
N VAL A 254 -3.38 2.05 -16.41
CA VAL A 254 -2.76 0.78 -15.99
C VAL A 254 -1.85 0.98 -14.75
N SER A 255 -1.14 2.10 -14.67
CA SER A 255 -0.40 2.46 -13.45
C SER A 255 -1.33 2.67 -12.25
N ALA A 256 -2.55 3.18 -12.47
CA ALA A 256 -3.55 3.35 -11.42
C ALA A 256 -4.00 2.01 -10.86
N LEU A 257 -4.19 1.00 -11.74
CA LEU A 257 -4.46 -0.38 -11.33
C LEU A 257 -3.35 -0.97 -10.49
N HIS A 258 -2.10 -0.84 -10.95
CA HIS A 258 -0.93 -1.30 -10.18
C HIS A 258 -0.93 -0.72 -8.77
N ILE A 259 -1.11 0.60 -8.65
CA ILE A 259 -1.13 1.30 -7.36
C ILE A 259 -2.30 0.82 -6.48
N LEU A 260 -3.49 0.64 -7.05
CA LEU A 260 -4.65 0.18 -6.28
C LEU A 260 -4.44 -1.24 -5.75
N LEU A 261 -3.90 -2.15 -6.56
CA LEU A 261 -3.60 -3.50 -6.11
C LEU A 261 -2.58 -3.51 -4.97
N GLU A 262 -1.49 -2.73 -5.08
CA GLU A 262 -0.53 -2.59 -3.97
C GLU A 262 -1.15 -1.94 -2.74
N ALA A 263 -1.97 -0.90 -2.90
CA ALA A 263 -2.57 -0.18 -1.78
C ALA A 263 -3.65 -1.00 -1.06
N GLN A 264 -4.34 -1.90 -1.78
CA GLN A 264 -5.36 -2.76 -1.19
C GLN A 264 -4.75 -3.99 -0.51
N TYR A 265 -3.73 -4.59 -1.12
CA TYR A 265 -3.21 -5.90 -0.70
C TYR A 265 -1.81 -5.88 -0.11
N GLY A 266 -1.00 -4.88 -0.45
CA GLY A 266 0.40 -4.78 -0.07
C GLY A 266 1.33 -4.90 -1.28
N LYS A 267 2.55 -4.35 -1.16
CA LYS A 267 3.60 -4.43 -2.20
C LYS A 267 3.99 -5.87 -2.54
N GLU A 268 3.74 -6.79 -1.62
CA GLU A 268 3.99 -8.22 -1.75
C GLU A 268 3.16 -8.88 -2.84
N ILE A 269 2.06 -8.26 -3.28
CA ILE A 269 1.21 -8.80 -4.36
C ILE A 269 1.98 -9.05 -5.65
N PHE A 270 3.03 -8.25 -5.91
CA PHE A 270 3.90 -8.39 -7.08
C PHE A 270 5.29 -8.94 -6.73
N ASN A 271 5.56 -9.25 -5.46
CA ASN A 271 6.79 -9.93 -5.05
C ASN A 271 6.58 -11.44 -5.25
N SER A 272 7.06 -12.00 -6.35
CA SER A 272 6.99 -13.45 -6.59
C SER A 272 8.18 -14.14 -5.91
N PRO A 273 8.00 -15.01 -4.88
CA PRO A 273 9.13 -15.80 -4.41
C PRO A 273 9.22 -17.14 -5.15
N MET A 274 8.11 -17.77 -5.59
CA MET A 274 8.18 -19.17 -6.06
C MET A 274 7.07 -19.70 -6.98
N GLN A 275 6.09 -18.93 -7.53
CA GLN A 275 5.07 -19.56 -8.40
C GLN A 275 4.09 -18.68 -9.22
N SER A 276 4.20 -17.34 -9.24
CA SER A 276 3.34 -16.51 -10.09
C SER A 276 4.15 -15.74 -11.13
N ASP A 277 3.79 -15.92 -12.41
CA ASP A 277 4.25 -15.08 -13.54
C ASP A 277 3.61 -13.67 -13.52
N PHE A 278 2.90 -13.32 -12.45
CA PHE A 278 2.19 -12.05 -12.29
C PHE A 278 3.15 -10.92 -11.84
N SER A 279 4.20 -10.68 -12.62
CA SER A 279 5.05 -9.50 -12.45
C SER A 279 4.36 -8.27 -13.03
N SER A 280 4.38 -7.15 -12.31
CA SER A 280 3.94 -5.88 -12.88
C SER A 280 4.97 -5.32 -13.85
N ILE A 281 4.50 -4.70 -14.94
CA ILE A 281 5.34 -3.90 -15.85
C ILE A 281 5.75 -2.56 -15.21
N PHE A 282 5.13 -2.21 -14.08
CA PHE A 282 5.47 -1.05 -13.28
C PHE A 282 6.28 -1.46 -12.05
N LYS A 283 7.12 -0.53 -11.60
CA LYS A 283 7.76 -0.57 -10.30
C LYS A 283 7.36 0.67 -9.52
N THR A 284 6.90 0.49 -8.29
CA THR A 284 6.68 1.61 -7.37
C THR A 284 8.01 2.10 -6.83
N VAL A 285 8.29 3.39 -7.04
CA VAL A 285 9.52 4.07 -6.61
C VAL A 285 9.29 4.99 -5.41
N GLN A 286 8.03 5.30 -5.10
CA GLN A 286 7.64 6.03 -3.90
C GLN A 286 6.32 5.48 -3.36
N TYR A 287 6.30 5.14 -2.08
CA TYR A 287 5.10 4.73 -1.33
C TYR A 287 4.62 5.86 -0.40
N PRO A 288 3.32 5.91 -0.05
CA PRO A 288 2.82 6.78 1.00
C PRO A 288 3.42 6.42 2.36
N THR A 289 3.58 7.43 3.21
CA THR A 289 3.91 7.24 4.63
C THR A 289 2.66 7.40 5.49
N PHE A 290 2.46 6.47 6.43
CA PHE A 290 1.38 6.52 7.41
C PHE A 290 1.94 6.79 8.80
N THR A 291 1.19 7.56 9.59
CA THR A 291 1.50 7.77 11.00
C THR A 291 1.20 6.50 11.80
N VAL A 292 1.83 6.34 12.96
CA VAL A 292 1.60 5.19 13.86
C VAL A 292 0.14 5.04 14.32
N ASN A 293 -0.62 6.15 14.28
CA ASN A 293 -2.05 6.16 14.60
C ASN A 293 -2.91 5.63 13.46
N GLU A 294 -2.49 5.82 12.21
CA GLU A 294 -3.22 5.33 11.03
C GLU A 294 -3.04 3.83 10.80
N LEU A 295 -1.94 3.22 11.28
CA LEU A 295 -1.63 1.81 11.06
C LEU A 295 -2.46 0.86 11.95
N GLN A 296 -2.88 -0.28 11.40
CA GLN A 296 -3.47 -1.37 12.18
C GLN A 296 -2.39 -2.27 12.79
N CYS A 297 -2.67 -2.97 13.91
CA CYS A 297 -1.65 -3.73 14.66
C CYS A 297 -1.89 -5.23 14.62
N PRO A 298 -0.93 -6.07 14.17
CA PRO A 298 -1.09 -7.51 14.31
C PRO A 298 -1.01 -7.93 15.77
N LEU A 299 -1.58 -9.09 16.06
CA LEU A 299 -1.29 -9.84 17.28
C LEU A 299 0.02 -10.62 17.10
N ILE A 300 0.74 -10.81 18.19
CA ILE A 300 1.84 -11.78 18.24
C ILE A 300 1.31 -12.99 19.00
N ASP A 301 1.12 -14.09 18.29
CA ASP A 301 0.73 -15.37 18.87
C ASP A 301 1.68 -16.47 18.39
N SER A 302 2.18 -17.26 19.35
CA SER A 302 2.96 -18.48 19.05
C SER A 302 4.13 -18.27 18.08
N GLY A 303 4.80 -17.11 18.17
CA GLY A 303 5.95 -16.76 17.33
C GLY A 303 5.60 -16.28 15.92
N LYS A 304 4.34 -15.93 15.65
CA LYS A 304 3.87 -15.40 14.36
C LYS A 304 3.07 -14.11 14.56
N LEU A 305 3.04 -13.31 13.49
CA LEU A 305 2.09 -12.20 13.37
C LEU A 305 0.75 -12.76 12.91
N VAL A 306 -0.33 -12.35 13.57
CA VAL A 306 -1.67 -12.85 13.30
C VAL A 306 -2.67 -11.69 13.19
N TRP A 307 -3.56 -11.82 12.22
CA TRP A 307 -4.68 -10.92 11.94
C TRP A 307 -5.97 -11.73 12.09
N ASN A 308 -6.74 -11.46 13.14
CA ASN A 308 -7.82 -12.35 13.58
C ASN A 308 -9.21 -11.85 13.18
N GLU A 309 -9.38 -10.54 13.00
CA GLU A 309 -10.70 -9.95 12.86
C GLU A 309 -10.69 -8.94 11.71
N GLN A 310 -11.51 -9.18 10.70
CA GLN A 310 -11.79 -8.20 9.67
C GLN A 310 -12.86 -7.24 10.19
N ILE A 311 -12.56 -5.95 10.15
CA ILE A 311 -13.48 -4.86 10.52
C ILE A 311 -13.80 -4.00 9.30
N ASN A 312 -14.89 -3.24 9.41
CA ASN A 312 -15.35 -2.33 8.36
C ASN A 312 -14.94 -0.90 8.70
N LEU A 313 -14.58 -0.11 7.68
CA LEU A 313 -14.15 1.27 7.86
C LEU A 313 -15.30 2.25 8.12
N PHE A 314 -16.46 2.04 7.48
CA PHE A 314 -17.58 2.99 7.50
C PHE A 314 -18.68 2.62 8.48
#